data_AF-A0A0C9UNL4-F1
#
_entry.id   AF-A0A0C9UNL4-F1
#
_cell.length_a   1.000
_cell.length_b   1.000
_cell.length_c   1.000
_cell.angle_alpha   90.00
_cell.angle_beta   90.00
_cell.angle_gamma   90.00
#
_symmetry.space_group_name_H-M   'P 1'
#
loop_
_entity.id
_entity.type
_entity.pdbx_description
1 polymer ?
#
loop_
_entity_poly.entity_id
_entity_poly.type
_entity_poly.pdbx_seq_one_letter_code
_entity_poly.pdbx_strand_id
1 'polypeptide(L)'
;MFHNFIDEPIQRYWETGIVRQPRNLWNRRCQFCDVLLLTGERSGGFCCGKRGKYTNVIPPLPALPAEFVWLARQPNISFLSRKLNILFSFAAMETTEAFPVLTGPLGFVAIQGRVYHR
;
A
#
# COMPACT_ATOMS: atom_id res chain seq x y z
N MET A 1 -15.32 41.52 -41.09
CA MET A 1 -15.72 41.99 -39.74
C MET A 1 -17.10 41.39 -39.49
N PHE A 2 -17.35 40.33 -38.72
CA PHE A 2 -16.56 39.40 -37.89
C PHE A 2 -17.13 37.98 -38.14
N HIS A 3 -16.26 36.96 -38.17
CA HIS A 3 -16.69 35.56 -38.14
C HIS A 3 -17.00 35.19 -36.68
N ASN A 4 -18.23 34.78 -36.40
CA ASN A 4 -18.59 34.20 -35.12
C ASN A 4 -18.17 32.72 -35.12
N PHE A 5 -16.96 32.46 -34.64
CA PHE A 5 -16.57 31.14 -34.16
C PHE A 5 -17.34 30.90 -32.86
N ILE A 6 -18.30 29.99 -32.90
CA ILE A 6 -18.91 29.43 -31.69
C ILE A 6 -17.91 28.38 -31.20
N ASP A 7 -17.06 28.78 -30.25
CA ASP A 7 -16.22 27.83 -29.51
C ASP A 7 -17.14 26.96 -28.64
N GLU A 8 -17.49 25.78 -29.15
CA GLU A 8 -18.08 24.74 -28.30
C GLU A 8 -17.04 24.34 -27.23
N PRO A 9 -17.43 24.30 -25.94
CA PRO A 9 -16.54 23.82 -24.90
C PRO A 9 -16.31 22.32 -25.11
N ILE A 10 -15.06 21.94 -25.46
CA ILE A 10 -14.63 20.54 -25.49
C ILE A 10 -14.70 20.01 -24.05
N GLN A 11 -15.83 19.41 -23.70
CA GLN A 11 -16.04 18.75 -22.44
C GLN A 11 -15.24 17.45 -22.44
N ARG A 12 -13.98 17.53 -22.01
CA ARG A 12 -13.11 16.35 -21.85
C ARG A 12 -13.61 15.53 -20.66
N TYR A 13 -14.47 14.56 -20.96
CA TYR A 13 -14.86 13.52 -20.02
C TYR A 13 -13.64 12.62 -19.77
N TRP A 14 -13.28 12.44 -18.50
CA TRP A 14 -12.33 11.40 -18.12
C TRP A 14 -13.09 10.08 -18.03
N GLU A 15 -12.91 9.20 -19.00
CA GLU A 15 -13.38 7.83 -18.91
C GLU A 15 -12.35 6.99 -18.16
N THR A 16 -12.75 6.38 -17.05
CA THR A 16 -11.97 5.32 -16.43
C THR A 16 -12.02 4.10 -17.35
N GLY A 17 -10.93 3.80 -18.04
CA GLY A 17 -10.80 2.59 -18.83
C GLY A 17 -10.97 1.33 -17.96
N ILE A 18 -11.30 0.21 -18.59
CA ILE A 18 -11.44 -1.08 -17.90
C ILE A 18 -10.13 -1.41 -17.17
N VAL A 19 -10.18 -1.40 -15.84
CA VAL A 19 -9.06 -1.86 -15.01
C VAL A 19 -8.96 -3.36 -15.21
N ARG A 20 -7.91 -3.79 -15.93
CA ARG A 20 -7.58 -5.21 -16.01
C ARG A 20 -7.28 -5.69 -14.61
N GLN A 21 -8.03 -6.68 -14.12
CA GLN A 21 -7.70 -7.39 -12.89
C GLN A 21 -6.78 -8.55 -13.26
N PRO A 22 -5.44 -8.42 -13.12
CA PRO A 22 -4.55 -9.53 -13.36
C PRO A 22 -4.87 -10.66 -12.38
N ARG A 23 -4.84 -11.91 -12.87
CA ARG A 23 -4.84 -13.07 -11.99
C ARG A 23 -3.49 -13.12 -11.27
N ASN A 24 -3.49 -12.65 -10.03
CA ASN A 24 -2.34 -12.66 -9.14
C ASN A 24 -2.12 -14.07 -8.59
N LEU A 25 -1.08 -14.75 -9.08
CA LEU A 25 -0.71 -16.11 -8.70
C LEU A 25 0.73 -16.10 -8.17
N TRP A 26 0.95 -16.86 -7.10
CA TRP A 26 2.27 -17.10 -6.49
C TRP A 26 2.81 -18.47 -6.92
N ASN A 27 3.07 -18.65 -8.21
CA ASN A 27 3.37 -19.97 -8.78
C ASN A 27 4.76 -20.08 -9.43
N ARG A 28 5.59 -19.04 -9.32
CA ARG A 28 6.96 -19.02 -9.84
C ARG A 28 7.92 -18.67 -8.72
N ARG A 29 9.18 -19.11 -8.85
CA ARG A 29 10.25 -18.83 -7.91
C ARG A 29 11.38 -18.04 -8.56
N CYS A 30 12.09 -17.24 -7.78
CA CYS A 30 13.30 -16.58 -8.26
C CYS A 30 14.45 -17.58 -8.42
N GLN A 31 15.15 -17.55 -9.55
CA GLN A 31 16.28 -18.46 -9.83
C GLN A 31 17.52 -18.24 -8.94
N PHE A 32 17.56 -17.14 -8.18
CA PHE A 32 18.72 -16.76 -7.37
C PHE A 32 18.49 -16.97 -5.86
N CYS A 33 17.32 -16.61 -5.35
CA CYS A 33 17.00 -16.72 -3.91
C CYS A 33 15.78 -17.62 -3.60
N ASP A 34 15.20 -18.25 -4.61
CA ASP A 34 14.05 -19.17 -4.50
C ASP A 34 12.75 -18.59 -3.91
N VAL A 35 12.68 -17.27 -3.69
CA VAL A 35 11.46 -16.61 -3.20
C VAL A 35 10.31 -16.77 -4.20
N LEU A 36 9.09 -16.98 -3.70
CA LEU A 36 7.88 -16.99 -4.50
C LEU A 36 7.65 -15.61 -5.11
N LEU A 37 7.32 -15.59 -6.40
CA LEU A 37 7.11 -14.39 -7.20
C LEU A 37 5.63 -14.24 -7.56
N LEU A 38 5.14 -13.01 -7.50
CA LEU A 38 3.80 -12.64 -7.97
C LEU A 38 3.74 -12.62 -9.50
N THR A 39 2.52 -12.69 -10.06
CA THR A 39 2.27 -12.46 -11.48
C THR A 39 2.86 -11.11 -11.91
N GLY A 40 3.71 -11.13 -12.95
CA GLY A 40 4.38 -9.93 -13.48
C GLY A 40 5.77 -9.65 -12.89
N GLU A 41 6.12 -10.23 -11.74
CA GLU A 41 7.46 -10.10 -11.19
C GLU A 41 8.47 -10.91 -12.01
N ARG A 42 9.65 -10.32 -12.26
CA ARG A 42 10.74 -10.94 -13.01
C ARG A 42 11.74 -11.57 -12.04
N SER A 43 12.28 -12.72 -12.43
CA SER A 43 13.36 -13.40 -11.70
C SER A 43 14.61 -12.51 -11.64
N GLY A 44 15.11 -12.24 -10.43
CA GLY A 44 16.18 -11.27 -10.23
C GLY A 44 15.80 -9.85 -10.67
N GLY A 45 14.53 -9.46 -10.51
CA GLY A 45 14.10 -8.07 -10.64
C GLY A 45 13.85 -7.49 -9.26
N PHE A 46 12.74 -7.93 -8.67
CA PHE A 46 12.23 -7.44 -7.39
C PHE A 46 13.14 -7.77 -6.20
N CYS A 47 13.50 -9.05 -6.03
CA CYS A 47 14.20 -9.52 -4.83
C CYS A 47 15.74 -9.39 -4.90
N CYS A 48 16.37 -9.82 -6.01
CA CYS A 48 17.83 -9.92 -6.09
C CYS A 48 18.50 -8.85 -6.96
N GLY A 49 17.73 -7.94 -7.57
CA GLY A 49 18.22 -7.03 -8.60
C GLY A 49 18.68 -7.74 -9.88
N LYS A 50 18.83 -6.95 -10.97
CA LYS A 50 19.10 -7.48 -12.33
C LYS A 50 20.21 -8.53 -12.31
N ARG A 51 19.91 -9.73 -12.81
CA ARG A 51 20.84 -10.87 -12.89
C ARG A 51 21.46 -11.29 -11.54
N GLY A 52 20.74 -11.14 -10.43
CA GLY A 52 21.20 -11.60 -9.12
C GLY A 52 22.24 -10.70 -8.44
N LYS A 53 22.33 -9.43 -8.88
CA LYS A 53 23.33 -8.46 -8.38
C LYS A 53 23.43 -8.39 -6.85
N TYR A 54 22.31 -8.56 -6.15
CA TYR A 54 22.22 -8.41 -4.70
C TYR A 54 22.02 -9.74 -3.95
N THR A 55 22.08 -10.89 -4.65
CA THR A 55 21.82 -12.20 -4.04
C THR A 55 22.76 -12.51 -2.87
N ASN A 56 24.03 -12.06 -2.94
CA ASN A 56 25.02 -12.28 -1.90
C ASN A 56 25.22 -11.08 -0.97
N VAL A 57 24.49 -9.97 -1.22
CA VAL A 57 24.68 -8.70 -0.51
C VAL A 57 23.59 -8.48 0.53
N ILE A 58 22.37 -8.93 0.24
CA ILE A 58 21.23 -8.73 1.11
C ILE A 58 21.01 -10.03 1.90
N PRO A 59 21.18 -10.01 3.24
CA PRO A 59 20.84 -11.17 4.05
C PRO A 59 19.35 -11.48 3.93
N PRO A 60 18.94 -12.75 4.09
CA PRO A 60 17.53 -13.10 4.09
C PRO A 60 16.78 -12.30 5.15
N LEU A 61 15.51 -11.99 4.88
CA LEU A 61 14.65 -11.34 5.86
C LEU A 61 14.62 -12.18 7.15
N PRO A 62 14.70 -11.59 8.35
CA PRO A 62 14.49 -12.33 9.58
C PRO A 62 13.12 -13.02 9.58
N ALA A 63 13.02 -14.10 10.34
CA ALA A 63 11.75 -14.79 10.52
C ALA A 63 10.67 -13.82 11.05
N LEU A 64 9.43 -14.05 10.64
CA LEU A 64 8.30 -13.28 11.13
C LEU A 64 8.23 -13.39 12.67
N PRO A 65 8.10 -12.27 13.40
CA PRO A 65 7.98 -12.32 14.86
C PRO A 65 6.80 -13.20 15.29
N ALA A 66 6.95 -13.89 16.43
CA ALA A 66 5.99 -14.90 16.89
C ALA A 66 4.57 -14.31 17.08
N GLU A 67 4.50 -13.03 17.44
CA GLU A 67 3.28 -12.25 17.63
C GLU A 67 2.43 -12.17 16.35
N PHE A 68 3.07 -12.17 15.18
CA PHE A 68 2.39 -12.09 13.89
C PHE A 68 1.93 -13.45 13.37
N VAL A 69 2.38 -14.57 13.97
CA VAL A 69 1.98 -15.91 13.54
C VAL A 69 0.46 -16.10 13.66
N TRP A 70 -0.16 -15.54 14.70
CA TRP A 70 -1.61 -15.59 14.83
C TRP A 70 -2.29 -14.83 13.70
N LEU A 71 -1.86 -13.60 13.41
CA LEU A 71 -2.42 -12.76 12.34
C LEU A 71 -2.29 -13.42 10.97
N ALA A 72 -1.14 -14.04 10.70
CA ALA A 72 -0.84 -14.74 9.44
C ALA A 72 -1.80 -15.90 9.14
N ARG A 73 -2.41 -16.50 10.18
CA ARG A 73 -3.32 -17.64 10.06
C ARG A 73 -4.80 -17.24 9.94
N GLN A 74 -5.12 -15.95 10.03
CA GLN A 74 -6.52 -15.52 10.02
C GLN A 74 -7.10 -15.52 8.60
N PRO A 75 -8.30 -16.09 8.36
CA PRO A 75 -8.92 -16.08 7.04
C PRO A 75 -9.27 -14.66 6.55
N ASN A 76 -9.43 -13.71 7.48
CA ASN A 76 -9.69 -12.30 7.23
C ASN A 76 -8.43 -11.43 7.44
N ILE A 77 -7.23 -11.99 7.24
CA ILE A 77 -5.94 -11.30 7.44
C ILE A 77 -5.90 -9.90 6.81
N SER A 78 -6.44 -9.72 5.60
CA SER A 78 -6.45 -8.41 4.93
C SER A 78 -7.21 -7.34 5.71
N PHE A 79 -8.33 -7.72 6.34
CA PHE A 79 -9.13 -6.80 7.16
C PHE A 79 -8.42 -6.48 8.48
N LEU A 80 -7.88 -7.50 9.15
CA LEU A 80 -7.16 -7.32 10.41
C LEU A 80 -5.86 -6.54 10.23
N SER A 81 -5.11 -6.82 9.16
CA SER A 81 -3.89 -6.09 8.79
C SER A 81 -4.19 -4.62 8.50
N ARG A 82 -5.29 -4.32 7.81
CA ARG A 82 -5.73 -2.93 7.62
C ARG A 82 -6.01 -2.22 8.94
N LYS A 83 -6.74 -2.87 9.86
CA LYS A 83 -6.98 -2.32 11.21
C LYS A 83 -5.68 -2.07 11.96
N LEU A 84 -4.76 -3.04 11.94
CA LEU A 84 -3.46 -2.92 12.60
C LEU A 84 -2.64 -1.77 12.01
N ASN A 85 -2.59 -1.65 10.68
CA ASN A 85 -1.89 -0.56 10.00
C ASN A 85 -2.47 0.81 10.36
N ILE A 86 -3.81 0.92 10.41
CA ILE A 86 -4.49 2.14 10.86
C ILE A 86 -4.08 2.47 12.30
N LEU A 87 -4.12 1.50 13.21
CA LEU A 87 -3.72 1.70 14.61
C LEU A 87 -2.26 2.16 14.73
N PHE A 88 -1.33 1.55 13.98
CA PHE A 88 0.06 1.99 13.96
C PHE A 88 0.21 3.40 13.38
N SER A 89 -0.47 3.70 12.28
CA SER A 89 -0.47 5.06 11.72
C SER A 89 -1.00 6.08 12.73
N PHE A 90 -2.08 5.75 13.46
CA PHE A 90 -2.60 6.62 14.52
C PHE A 90 -1.65 6.76 15.71
N ALA A 91 -1.03 5.67 16.15
CA ALA A 91 -0.09 5.71 17.27
C ALA A 91 1.21 6.44 16.93
N ALA A 92 1.62 6.44 15.66
CA ALA A 92 2.79 7.16 15.17
C ALA A 92 2.51 8.65 14.88
N MET A 93 1.25 9.08 14.92
CA MET A 93 0.90 10.49 14.79
C MET A 93 1.13 11.22 16.12
N GLU A 94 2.05 12.18 16.10
CA GLU A 94 2.22 13.15 17.18
C GLU A 94 1.55 14.47 16.79
N THR A 95 0.87 15.10 17.75
CA THR A 95 0.11 16.32 17.54
C THR A 95 0.58 17.38 18.51
N THR A 96 0.71 18.63 18.09
CA THR A 96 1.13 19.72 18.99
C THR A 96 0.09 20.01 20.06
N GLU A 97 -1.18 19.78 19.74
CA GLU A 97 -2.30 19.94 20.66
C GLU A 97 -2.72 18.59 21.23
N ALA A 98 -3.35 18.61 22.40
CA ALA A 98 -3.90 17.41 23.02
C ALA A 98 -5.00 16.79 22.14
N PHE A 99 -5.08 15.47 22.12
CA PHE A 99 -6.20 14.78 21.48
C PHE A 99 -7.52 15.19 22.16
N PRO A 100 -8.57 15.53 21.39
CA PRO A 100 -9.83 15.93 21.98
C PRO A 100 -10.50 14.75 22.68
N VAL A 101 -11.21 15.04 23.77
CA VAL A 101 -12.12 14.06 24.40
C VAL A 101 -13.29 13.82 23.44
N LEU A 102 -13.37 12.61 22.89
CA LEU A 102 -14.42 12.24 21.94
C LEU A 102 -15.75 12.05 22.66
N THR A 103 -16.62 13.04 22.57
CA THR A 103 -17.99 13.01 23.15
C THR A 103 -19.07 12.64 22.12
N GLY A 104 -18.71 12.49 20.84
CA GLY A 104 -19.62 12.18 19.72
C GLY A 104 -19.45 10.77 19.12
N PRO A 105 -20.15 10.45 18.02
CA PRO A 105 -20.06 9.15 17.36
C PRO A 105 -18.62 8.84 16.92
N LEU A 106 -18.12 7.65 17.28
CA LEU A 106 -16.73 7.21 17.09
C LEU A 106 -16.29 7.02 15.62
N GLY A 107 -17.10 7.46 14.65
CA GLY A 107 -16.82 7.31 13.21
C GLY A 107 -15.82 8.32 12.65
N PHE A 108 -15.57 9.43 13.35
CA PHE A 108 -14.66 10.48 12.92
C PHE A 108 -13.86 11.03 14.10
N VAL A 109 -12.56 11.26 13.89
CA VAL A 109 -11.67 11.91 14.86
C VAL A 109 -11.13 13.17 14.21
N ALA A 110 -11.39 14.33 14.81
CA ALA A 110 -10.76 15.58 14.42
C ALA A 110 -9.51 15.77 15.28
N ILE A 111 -8.36 15.98 14.64
CA ILE A 111 -7.09 16.25 15.32
C ILE A 111 -6.79 17.73 15.14
N GLN A 112 -6.42 18.42 16.22
CA GLN A 112 -6.00 19.82 16.19
C GLN A 112 -4.47 19.93 16.23
N GLY A 113 -3.94 21.04 15.71
CA GLY A 113 -2.50 21.32 15.71
C GLY A 113 -1.75 20.78 14.49
N ARG A 114 -0.41 20.81 14.58
CA ARG A 114 0.46 20.23 13.54
C ARG A 114 0.62 18.74 13.78
N VAL A 115 0.47 17.96 12.71
CA VAL A 115 0.66 16.50 12.73
C VAL A 115 2.08 16.19 12.28
N TYR A 116 2.80 15.42 13.09
CA TYR A 116 4.10 14.87 12.76
C TYR A 116 4.01 13.35 12.68
N HIS A 117 4.75 12.77 11.74
CA HIS A 117 4.98 11.33 11.68
C HIS A 117 6.38 11.07 12.24
N ARG A 118 6.49 10.17 13.21
CA ARG A 118 7.77 9.75 13.77
C ARG A 118 8.42 8.60 13.01
#